data_AF-A0A9E3DV70-F1
#
_entry.id   AF-A0A9E3DV70-F1
#
_cell.length_a   1.000
_cell.length_b   1.000
_cell.length_c   1.000
_cell.angle_alpha   90.00
_cell.angle_beta   90.00
_cell.angle_gamma   90.00
#
_symmetry.space_group_name_H-M   'P 1'
#
loop_
_entity.id
_entity.type
_entity.pdbx_description
1 polymer ?
#
loop_
_entity_poly.entity_id
_entity_poly.type
_entity_poly.pdbx_seq_one_letter_code
_entity_poly.pdbx_strand_id
1 'polypeptide(L)' 'MGTLPEDTARFRADDPEELVRASFACPVCLHGGEVEWKLERDGYDPSVECECHHCEGSWRVYVTPDQVLRLALIAVRAS' A
#
# COMPACT_ATOMS: atom_id res chain seq x y z
N MET A 1 -19.82 -0.14 6.91
CA MET A 1 -18.61 -0.80 6.38
C MET A 1 -17.69 -1.15 7.52
N GLY A 2 -17.15 -2.36 7.55
CA GLY A 2 -16.18 -2.79 8.56
C GLY A 2 -14.75 -2.58 8.06
N THR A 3 -13.87 -2.09 8.93
CA THR A 3 -12.43 -2.02 8.68
C THR A 3 -11.89 -3.43 8.47
N LEU A 4 -11.18 -3.65 7.36
CA LEU A 4 -10.55 -4.92 7.05
C LEU A 4 -9.31 -5.13 7.94
N PRO A 5 -8.83 -6.38 8.11
CA PRO A 5 -7.64 -6.65 8.91
C PRO A 5 -6.40 -5.90 8.40
N GLU A 6 -5.54 -5.53 9.33
CA GLU A 6 -4.24 -4.93 9.04
C GLU A 6 -3.28 -5.98 8.44
N ASP A 7 -2.39 -5.54 7.54
CA ASP A 7 -1.37 -6.39 6.90
C ASP A 7 0.01 -5.73 6.93
N THR A 8 1.04 -6.44 6.47
CA THR A 8 2.41 -5.93 6.29
C THR A 8 2.85 -6.11 4.84
N ALA A 9 3.46 -5.09 4.26
CA ALA A 9 3.90 -5.09 2.87
C ALA A 9 5.02 -6.13 2.62
N ARG A 10 4.92 -6.85 1.49
CA ARG A 10 5.79 -7.97 1.14
C ARG A 10 6.56 -7.71 -0.17
N PHE A 11 7.35 -6.64 -0.18
CA PHE A 11 8.27 -6.32 -1.26
C PHE A 11 9.64 -5.89 -0.75
N ARG A 12 10.67 -6.08 -1.56
CA ARG A 12 12.06 -5.67 -1.34
C ARG A 12 12.35 -4.34 -2.00
N ALA A 13 13.44 -3.69 -1.57
CA ALA A 13 13.84 -2.39 -2.11
C ALA A 13 14.14 -2.40 -3.62
N ASP A 14 14.62 -3.54 -4.13
CA ASP A 14 14.99 -3.78 -5.53
C ASP A 14 13.89 -4.46 -6.35
N ASP A 15 12.74 -4.75 -5.75
CA ASP A 15 11.63 -5.36 -6.48
C ASP A 15 11.12 -4.43 -7.60
N PRO A 16 10.69 -5.02 -8.73
CA PRO A 16 10.03 -4.29 -9.80
C PRO A 16 8.74 -3.63 -9.29
N GLU A 17 8.35 -2.51 -9.91
CA GLU A 17 7.25 -1.67 -9.43
C GLU A 17 5.91 -2.44 -9.38
N GLU A 18 5.74 -3.41 -10.27
CA GLU A 18 4.59 -4.30 -10.33
C GLU A 18 4.43 -5.13 -9.04
N LEU A 19 5.53 -5.62 -8.46
CA LEU A 19 5.50 -6.35 -7.18
C LEU A 19 5.27 -5.42 -5.99
N VAL A 20 5.79 -4.20 -6.06
CA VAL A 20 5.51 -3.16 -5.07
C VAL A 20 4.01 -2.85 -5.07
N ARG A 21 3.41 -2.59 -6.25
CA ARG A 21 1.97 -2.32 -6.39
C ARG A 21 1.11 -3.51 -5.96
N ALA A 22 1.50 -4.73 -6.31
CA ALA A 22 0.79 -5.95 -5.90
C ALA A 22 0.75 -6.14 -4.37
N SER A 23 1.72 -5.59 -3.63
CA SER A 23 1.71 -5.63 -2.16
C SER A 23 0.58 -4.79 -1.52
N PHE A 24 -0.10 -3.98 -2.31
CA PHE A 24 -1.27 -3.18 -1.91
C PHE A 24 -2.54 -3.58 -2.66
N ALA A 25 -2.60 -4.80 -3.20
CA ALA A 25 -3.84 -5.30 -3.81
C ALA A 25 -4.93 -5.51 -2.75
N CYS A 26 -6.19 -5.34 -3.16
CA CYS A 26 -7.31 -5.52 -2.23
C CYS A 26 -7.37 -6.96 -1.70
N PRO A 27 -7.37 -7.18 -0.37
CA PRO A 27 -7.38 -8.53 0.20
C PRO A 27 -8.74 -9.24 0.03
N VAL A 28 -9.79 -8.50 -0.35
CA VAL A 28 -11.16 -9.03 -0.50
C VAL A 28 -11.41 -9.48 -1.93
N CYS A 29 -11.27 -8.57 -2.90
CA CYS A 29 -11.62 -8.85 -4.29
C CYS A 29 -10.39 -9.15 -5.18
N LEU A 30 -9.17 -9.04 -4.63
CA LEU A 30 -7.89 -9.26 -5.34
C LEU A 30 -7.69 -8.37 -6.57
N HIS A 31 -8.45 -7.28 -6.67
CA HIS A 31 -8.26 -6.27 -7.70
C HIS A 31 -7.14 -5.32 -7.29
N GLY A 32 -6.17 -5.10 -8.18
CA GLY A 32 -5.01 -4.24 -7.92
C GLY A 32 -4.99 -2.92 -8.70
N GLY A 33 -5.85 -2.76 -9.71
CA GLY A 33 -5.84 -1.60 -10.61
C GLY A 33 -6.57 -0.36 -10.07
N GLU A 34 -7.50 -0.54 -9.12
CA GLU A 34 -8.41 0.50 -8.62
C GLU A 34 -8.28 0.70 -7.11
N VAL A 35 -7.07 0.52 -6.59
CA VAL A 35 -6.76 0.79 -5.18
C VAL A 35 -6.14 2.19 -5.08
N GLU A 36 -6.82 3.07 -4.34
CA GLU A 36 -6.24 4.32 -3.90
C GLU A 36 -5.40 4.07 -2.65
N TRP A 37 -4.23 4.72 -2.58
CA TRP A 37 -3.26 4.47 -1.53
C TRP A 37 -2.64 5.77 -1.05
N LYS A 38 -2.57 5.93 0.28
CA LYS A 38 -1.99 7.09 0.94
C LYS A 38 -0.93 6.66 1.94
N LEU A 39 0.30 7.11 1.71
CA LEU A 39 1.44 6.81 2.56
C LEU A 39 1.47 7.74 3.78
N GLU A 40 1.25 7.16 4.97
CA GLU A 40 1.39 7.80 6.27
C GLU A 40 2.82 7.56 6.79
N ARG A 41 3.67 8.59 6.65
CA ARG A 41 5.11 8.52 6.94
C ARG A 41 5.44 8.85 8.39
N ASP A 42 4.57 9.63 9.03
CA ASP A 42 4.82 10.20 10.34
C ASP A 42 4.34 9.24 11.43
N GLY A 43 5.23 8.83 12.33
CA GLY A 43 4.88 7.95 13.45
C GLY A 43 5.95 6.91 13.78
N TYR A 44 5.65 6.04 14.77
CA TYR A 44 6.51 4.91 15.14
C TYR A 44 6.39 3.75 14.14
N ASP A 45 5.18 3.52 13.61
CA ASP A 45 4.88 2.47 12.63
C ASP A 45 4.35 3.08 11.33
N PRO A 46 5.22 3.32 10.32
CA PRO A 46 4.79 3.88 9.05
C PRO A 46 3.88 2.89 8.31
N SER A 47 2.88 3.42 7.61
CA SER A 47 1.85 2.60 6.98
C SER A 47 1.27 3.23 5.72
N VAL A 48 0.52 2.44 4.96
CA VAL A 48 -0.24 2.86 3.80
C VAL A 48 -1.72 2.57 4.06
N GLU A 49 -2.54 3.61 4.03
CA GLU A 49 -4.00 3.48 4.01
C GLU A 49 -4.42 3.16 2.57
N CYS A 50 -5.17 2.08 2.40
CA CYS A 50 -5.64 1.61 1.11
C CYS A 50 -7.16 1.62 1.05
N GLU A 51 -7.72 2.02 -0.08
CA GLU A 51 -9.15 1.98 -0.37
C GLU A 51 -9.39 1.36 -1.74
N CYS A 52 -10.26 0.34 -1.80
CA CYS A 52 -10.63 -0.33 -3.04
C CYS A 52 -11.96 0.23 -3.54
N HIS A 53 -11.95 0.85 -4.72
CA HIS A 53 -13.16 1.39 -5.35
C HIS A 53 -14.11 0.31 -5.91
N HIS A 54 -13.64 -0.94 -6.03
CA HIS A 54 -14.44 -2.04 -6.56
C HIS A 54 -15.36 -2.69 -5.50
N CYS A 55 -14.82 -2.94 -4.29
CA CYS A 55 -15.55 -3.59 -3.20
C CYS A 55 -15.77 -2.67 -1.99
N GLU A 56 -15.39 -1.39 -2.11
CA GLU A 56 -15.54 -0.35 -1.09
C GLU A 56 -14.87 -0.70 0.26
N GLY A 57 -13.83 -1.53 0.19
CA GLY A 57 -13.08 -1.99 1.36
C GLY A 57 -11.90 -1.07 1.67
N SER A 58 -11.64 -0.83 2.96
CA SER A 58 -10.47 -0.09 3.43
C SER A 58 -9.62 -0.91 4.39
N TRP A 59 -8.29 -0.84 4.24
CA TRP A 59 -7.32 -1.56 5.07
C TRP A 59 -6.01 -0.78 5.21
N ARG A 60 -5.23 -1.17 6.23
CA ARG A 60 -3.91 -0.60 6.51
C ARG A 60 -2.83 -1.63 6.22
N VAL A 61 -1.76 -1.18 5.56
CA VAL A 61 -0.57 -1.98 5.31
C VAL A 61 0.64 -1.33 5.98
N TYR A 62 1.24 -2.01 6.96
CA TYR A 62 2.47 -1.56 7.60
C TYR A 62 3.67 -1.76 6.67
N VAL A 63 4.59 -0.80 6.71
CA VAL A 63 5.81 -0.79 5.91
C VAL A 63 7.02 -0.56 6.80
N THR A 64 8.17 -1.02 6.34
CA THR A 64 9.46 -0.71 6.96
C THR A 64 9.99 0.65 6.49
N PRO A 65 10.94 1.29 7.20
CA PRO A 65 11.53 2.56 6.77
C PRO A 65 12.12 2.54 5.34
N ASP A 66 12.77 1.45 4.93
CA ASP A 66 13.32 1.32 3.58
C ASP A 66 12.22 1.27 2.51
N GLN A 67 11.11 0.59 2.83
CA GLN A 67 9.92 0.56 1.98
C GLN A 67 9.27 1.94 1.88
N VAL A 68 9.22 2.73 2.97
CA VAL A 68 8.74 4.13 2.93
C VAL A 68 9.53 4.95 1.91
N LEU A 69 10.86 4.87 1.95
CA LEU A 69 11.72 5.58 1.00
C LEU A 69 11.41 5.16 -0.45
N ARG A 70 11.28 3.86 -0.70
CA ARG A 70 10.94 3.33 -2.03
C ARG A 70 9.60 3.88 -2.53
N LEU A 71 8.58 3.90 -1.69
CA LEU A 71 7.24 4.41 -2.05
C LEU A 71 7.27 5.93 -2.30
N ALA A 72 8.01 6.68 -1.48
CA ALA A 72 8.17 8.12 -1.68
C ALA A 72 8.81 8.45 -3.05
N LEU A 73 9.76 7.65 -3.51
CA LEU A 73 10.38 7.81 -4.83
C LEU A 73 9.42 7.48 -5.98
N ILE A 74 8.52 6.50 -5.81
CA ILE A 74 7.48 6.18 -6.81
C ILE A 74 6.48 7.35 -6.90
N ALA A 75 6.03 7.88 -5.76
CA ALA A 75 5.08 8.99 -5.72
C ALA A 75 5.60 10.26 -6.43
N VAL A 76 6.90 10.57 -6.27
CA VAL A 76 7.54 11.70 -6.96
C VAL A 76 7.56 11.51 -8.48
N ARG A 77 7.68 10.27 -8.99
CA ARG A 77 7.68 9.99 -10.44
C ARG A 77 6.30 10.06 -11.08
N ALA A 78 5.25 9.89 -10.28
CA ALA A 78 3.86 9.96 -10.73
C ALA A 78 3.29 11.40 -10.76
N SER A 79 4.09 12.39 -10.33
CA SER A 79 3.74 13.82 -10.25
C SER A 79 4.17 14.59 -11.50
#